data_AF-A0A2E5WKL9-F1
#
_entry.id   AF-A0A2E5WKL9-F1
#
_cell.length_a   1.000
_cell.length_b   1.000
_cell.length_c   1.000
_cell.angle_alpha   90.00
_cell.angle_beta   90.00
_cell.angle_gamma   90.00
#
_symmetry.space_group_name_H-M   'P 1'
#
loop_
_entity.id
_entity.type
_entity.pdbx_description
1 polymer ?
#
loop_
_entity_poly.entity_id
_entity_poly.type
_entity_poly.pdbx_seq_one_letter_code
_entity_poly.pdbx_strand_id
1 'polypeptide(L)'
;MLIDKFPKLFHKYILNISNSQDDLNYDCYPNDSIKSKKKRICHLHIKDIDLFNDFYKEYMDNLLENYDVFITFTEGSFENIIYSYNKYYENNELYFLKVKNKGYDIGPKIILIHILYNHNIQFSHILFLHSKSDILKRNYYFNPLVGNKNKIIKNIQLIENNKKVGGIFPNMFKANDIDVKEVSKNNLCYFNELVKLYGLKKQNIIDFCEGNCMILHEKIINFIFKNKTQVLYNLCNEINSFDENWVRIRFNIPKIFKLQDVYSNFINEPNNYKLNNTSQIGNNLKNPKNDMPDGMFEHVWERMWVNFIYELNMGYVSY
;
A
#
# COMPACT_ATOMS: atom_id res chain seq x y z
N MET A 1 26.92 4.44 -2.62
CA MET A 1 25.98 3.33 -2.30
C MET A 1 24.80 3.34 -3.26
N LEU A 2 23.94 2.31 -3.28
CA LEU A 2 22.71 2.29 -4.11
C LEU A 2 21.82 3.53 -3.86
N ILE A 3 21.84 4.03 -2.62
CA ILE A 3 21.13 5.23 -2.14
C ILE A 3 21.47 6.48 -2.96
N ASP A 4 22.75 6.75 -3.21
CA ASP A 4 23.19 7.98 -3.90
C ASP A 4 22.80 8.01 -5.39
N LYS A 5 22.50 6.84 -5.98
CA LYS A 5 22.07 6.74 -7.38
C LYS A 5 20.62 7.16 -7.60
N PHE A 6 19.80 7.12 -6.55
CA PHE A 6 18.36 7.39 -6.60
C PHE A 6 17.98 8.39 -5.50
N PRO A 7 18.45 9.64 -5.62
CA PRO A 7 18.34 10.63 -4.56
C PRO A 7 16.91 11.09 -4.31
N LYS A 8 16.00 10.98 -5.29
CA LYS A 8 14.59 11.32 -5.06
C LYS A 8 13.91 10.26 -4.23
N LEU A 9 14.12 8.99 -4.54
CA LEU A 9 13.58 7.84 -3.83
C LEU A 9 14.14 7.75 -2.42
N PHE A 10 15.47 7.88 -2.26
CA PHE A 10 16.14 7.69 -0.98
C PHE A 10 16.46 9.01 -0.25
N HIS A 11 15.74 10.09 -0.55
CA HIS A 11 15.99 11.42 0.03
C HIS A 11 15.99 11.40 1.57
N LYS A 12 15.11 10.62 2.21
CA LYS A 12 15.06 10.49 3.67
C LYS A 12 16.31 9.85 4.26
N TYR A 13 16.92 8.90 3.57
CA TYR A 13 18.18 8.29 3.99
C TYR A 13 19.36 9.23 3.78
N ILE A 14 19.39 9.94 2.65
CA ILE A 14 20.42 10.95 2.38
C ILE A 14 20.41 12.07 3.44
N LEU A 15 19.22 12.43 3.93
CA LEU A 15 19.03 13.43 4.97
C LEU A 15 19.13 12.88 6.40
N ASN A 16 19.36 11.57 6.59
CA ASN A 16 19.33 10.90 7.90
C ASN A 16 18.02 11.11 8.68
N ILE A 17 16.89 11.27 7.99
CA ILE A 17 15.55 11.40 8.60
C ILE A 17 15.00 10.04 9.02
N SER A 18 15.42 8.99 8.32
CA SER A 18 15.03 7.59 8.57
C SER A 18 16.23 6.68 8.38
N ASN A 19 16.23 5.49 8.98
CA ASN A 19 17.24 4.49 8.74
C ASN A 19 16.66 3.29 7.97
N SER A 20 17.41 2.80 6.97
CA SER A 20 17.01 1.62 6.19
C SER A 20 16.90 0.33 7.01
N GLN A 21 17.53 0.29 8.19
CA GLN A 21 17.58 -0.86 9.09
C GLN A 21 16.62 -0.75 10.28
N ASP A 22 15.81 0.31 10.38
CA ASP A 22 14.85 0.42 11.48
C ASP A 22 13.85 -0.74 11.43
N ASP A 23 13.55 -1.31 12.60
CA ASP A 23 12.65 -2.44 12.73
C ASP A 23 11.19 -2.08 12.38
N LEU A 24 10.51 -3.05 11.76
CA LEU A 24 9.10 -2.96 11.39
C LEU A 24 8.25 -3.44 12.55
N ASN A 25 7.84 -2.48 13.39
CA ASN A 25 7.08 -2.75 14.61
C ASN A 25 5.57 -2.93 14.33
N TYR A 26 4.98 -3.95 14.94
CA TYR A 26 3.54 -4.22 14.95
C TYR A 26 3.18 -5.04 16.19
N ASP A 27 1.95 -4.88 16.69
CA ASP A 27 1.38 -5.77 17.69
C ASP A 27 0.48 -6.79 17.00
N CYS A 28 0.54 -8.07 17.41
CA CYS A 28 -0.24 -9.14 16.79
C CYS A 28 -1.22 -9.76 17.78
N TYR A 29 -2.43 -10.06 17.29
CA TYR A 29 -3.48 -10.72 18.04
C TYR A 29 -4.15 -11.82 17.21
N PRO A 30 -4.28 -13.06 17.73
CA PRO A 30 -3.68 -13.54 18.98
C PRO A 30 -2.14 -13.50 18.93
N ASN A 31 -1.51 -13.48 20.11
CA ASN A 31 -0.04 -13.43 20.27
C ASN A 31 0.65 -14.78 19.95
N ASP A 32 -0.11 -15.78 19.50
CA ASP A 32 0.42 -17.08 19.11
C ASP A 32 1.32 -16.97 17.88
N SER A 33 2.11 -18.02 17.62
CA SER A 33 2.95 -18.09 16.43
C SER A 33 2.10 -17.95 15.17
N ILE A 34 2.18 -16.81 14.49
CA ILE A 34 1.49 -16.54 13.22
C ILE A 34 1.78 -17.67 12.24
N LYS A 35 0.71 -18.27 11.72
CA LYS A 35 0.74 -19.37 10.77
C LYS A 35 -0.29 -19.15 9.67
N SER A 36 -0.23 -19.97 8.64
CA SER A 36 -1.25 -19.99 7.59
C SER A 36 -1.46 -21.42 7.13
N LYS A 37 -2.73 -21.82 7.04
CA LYS A 37 -3.19 -23.11 6.54
C LYS A 37 -3.43 -23.06 5.03
N LYS A 38 -3.83 -21.90 4.50
CA LYS A 38 -4.14 -21.69 3.08
C LYS A 38 -3.02 -20.92 2.39
N LYS A 39 -2.65 -21.33 1.16
CA LYS A 39 -1.74 -20.54 0.32
C LYS A 39 -2.38 -19.26 -0.25
N ARG A 40 -3.62 -18.95 0.11
CA ARG A 40 -4.35 -17.77 -0.35
C ARG A 40 -4.49 -16.85 0.86
N ILE A 41 -3.81 -15.70 0.81
CA ILE A 41 -3.82 -14.73 1.90
C ILE A 41 -4.75 -13.58 1.54
N CYS A 42 -5.54 -13.12 2.49
CA CYS A 42 -6.30 -11.89 2.37
C CYS A 42 -5.76 -10.87 3.37
N HIS A 43 -5.46 -9.68 2.88
CA HIS A 43 -5.08 -8.52 3.65
C HIS A 43 -6.23 -7.53 3.68
N LEU A 44 -6.78 -7.30 4.88
CA LEU A 44 -7.71 -6.23 5.13
C LEU A 44 -6.95 -5.10 5.84
N HIS A 45 -7.08 -3.87 5.34
CA HIS A 45 -6.54 -2.72 6.05
C HIS A 45 -7.65 -1.72 6.37
N ILE A 46 -7.75 -1.35 7.64
CA ILE A 46 -8.67 -0.32 8.12
C ILE A 46 -7.93 0.66 9.02
N LYS A 47 -8.27 1.94 8.96
CA LYS A 47 -7.68 2.91 9.89
C LYS A 47 -8.15 2.64 11.32
N ASP A 48 -9.45 2.72 11.53
CA ASP A 48 -10.09 2.52 12.84
C ASP A 48 -10.78 1.16 12.87
N ILE A 49 -10.28 0.29 13.73
CA ILE A 49 -10.74 -1.10 13.86
C ILE A 49 -12.19 -1.13 14.38
N ASP A 50 -12.63 -0.15 15.17
CA ASP A 50 -14.00 -0.12 15.72
C ASP A 50 -15.07 -0.05 14.60
N LEU A 51 -14.69 0.38 13.40
CA LEU A 51 -15.56 0.41 12.22
C LEU A 51 -15.53 -0.88 11.38
N PHE A 52 -14.82 -1.92 11.80
CA PHE A 52 -14.59 -3.12 10.98
C PHE A 52 -15.86 -3.75 10.41
N ASN A 53 -16.90 -3.85 11.22
CA ASN A 53 -18.17 -4.44 10.82
C ASN A 53 -18.83 -3.65 9.68
N ASP A 54 -18.75 -2.33 9.69
CA ASP A 54 -19.37 -1.47 8.67
C ASP A 54 -18.71 -1.63 7.30
N PHE A 55 -17.45 -2.10 7.28
CA PHE A 55 -16.66 -2.21 6.06
C PHE A 55 -16.57 -3.63 5.53
N TYR A 56 -16.47 -4.63 6.42
CA TYR A 56 -16.08 -5.98 6.02
C TYR A 56 -17.10 -7.06 6.33
N LYS A 57 -18.07 -6.82 7.22
CA LYS A 57 -18.98 -7.87 7.72
C LYS A 57 -19.65 -8.67 6.60
N GLU A 58 -20.13 -7.99 5.54
CA GLU A 58 -20.81 -8.64 4.42
C GLU A 58 -19.91 -9.53 3.54
N TYR A 59 -18.58 -9.35 3.62
CA TYR A 59 -17.60 -10.11 2.85
C TYR A 59 -16.94 -11.24 3.65
N MET A 60 -17.01 -11.20 4.99
CA MET A 60 -16.20 -12.07 5.86
C MET A 60 -16.42 -13.57 5.64
N ASP A 61 -17.66 -14.03 5.47
CA ASP A 61 -17.94 -15.45 5.23
C ASP A 61 -17.24 -15.96 3.96
N ASN A 62 -17.35 -15.18 2.87
CA ASN A 62 -16.69 -15.51 1.60
C ASN A 62 -15.16 -15.50 1.73
N LEU A 63 -14.62 -14.54 2.50
CA LEU A 63 -13.17 -14.41 2.71
C LEU A 63 -12.63 -15.58 3.53
N LEU A 64 -13.24 -15.90 4.67
CA LEU A 64 -12.75 -16.93 5.59
C LEU A 64 -12.84 -18.34 5.00
N GLU A 65 -13.89 -18.62 4.20
CA GLU A 65 -14.02 -19.89 3.47
C GLU A 65 -12.82 -20.13 2.52
N ASN A 66 -12.25 -19.06 1.96
CA ASN A 66 -11.32 -19.16 0.83
C ASN A 66 -9.87 -18.74 1.14
N TYR A 67 -9.66 -17.87 2.12
CA TYR A 67 -8.39 -17.22 2.46
C TYR A 67 -8.08 -17.36 3.95
N ASP A 68 -6.80 -17.27 4.30
CA ASP A 68 -6.40 -16.88 5.66
C ASP A 68 -6.32 -15.36 5.71
N VAL A 69 -6.86 -14.77 6.77
CA VAL A 69 -7.18 -13.34 6.78
C VAL A 69 -6.31 -12.62 7.80
N PHE A 70 -5.59 -11.61 7.32
CA PHE A 70 -4.75 -10.72 8.10
C PHE A 70 -5.35 -9.32 8.04
N ILE A 71 -5.66 -8.76 9.20
CA ILE A 71 -6.28 -7.46 9.36
C ILE A 71 -5.25 -6.52 9.96
N THR A 72 -4.90 -5.46 9.25
CA THR A 72 -4.04 -4.39 9.79
C THR A 72 -4.88 -3.19 10.17
N PHE A 73 -4.58 -2.58 11.32
CA PHE A 73 -5.27 -1.39 11.80
C PHE A 73 -4.36 -0.43 12.54
N THR A 74 -4.75 0.86 12.63
CA THR A 74 -3.91 1.90 13.24
C THR A 74 -4.51 2.49 14.51
N GLU A 75 -5.83 2.56 14.60
CA GLU A 75 -6.60 3.17 15.67
C GLU A 75 -7.75 2.24 16.13
N GLY A 76 -8.30 2.52 17.31
CA GLY A 76 -9.39 1.75 17.95
C GLY A 76 -8.92 0.63 18.89
N SER A 77 -9.89 -0.08 19.47
CA SER A 77 -9.68 -1.13 20.48
C SER A 77 -9.94 -2.52 19.91
N PHE A 78 -8.95 -3.41 20.04
CA PHE A 78 -9.07 -4.79 19.59
C PHE A 78 -10.12 -5.56 20.42
N GLU A 79 -10.22 -5.25 21.71
CA GLU A 79 -11.14 -5.89 22.65
C GLU A 79 -12.61 -5.80 22.18
N ASN A 80 -13.01 -4.68 21.58
CA ASN A 80 -14.36 -4.47 21.05
C ASN A 80 -14.71 -5.44 19.91
N ILE A 81 -13.72 -5.87 19.12
CA ILE A 81 -13.94 -6.73 17.94
C ILE A 81 -13.89 -8.20 18.30
N ILE A 82 -13.00 -8.59 19.22
CA ILE A 82 -12.87 -9.98 19.67
C ILE A 82 -14.25 -10.56 19.98
N TYR A 83 -15.04 -9.86 20.78
CA TYR A 83 -16.39 -10.31 21.16
C TYR A 83 -17.28 -10.60 19.94
N SER A 84 -17.23 -9.74 18.92
CA SER A 84 -18.03 -9.88 17.69
C SER A 84 -17.54 -11.03 16.79
N TYR A 85 -16.26 -11.41 16.89
CA TYR A 85 -15.64 -12.39 15.99
C TYR A 85 -15.15 -13.68 16.65
N ASN A 86 -15.37 -13.87 17.95
CA ASN A 86 -15.05 -15.10 18.69
C ASN A 86 -15.51 -16.37 17.97
N LYS A 87 -16.71 -16.35 17.37
CA LYS A 87 -17.24 -17.47 16.57
C LYS A 87 -16.37 -17.83 15.35
N TYR A 88 -15.68 -16.87 14.74
CA TYR A 88 -14.84 -17.10 13.56
C TYR A 88 -13.45 -17.63 13.93
N TYR A 89 -12.92 -17.24 15.09
CA TYR A 89 -11.63 -17.69 15.60
C TYR A 89 -11.56 -19.20 15.82
N GLU A 90 -12.66 -19.84 16.20
CA GLU A 90 -12.68 -21.28 16.49
C GLU A 90 -12.31 -22.15 15.28
N ASN A 91 -12.54 -21.66 14.06
CA ASN A 91 -12.39 -22.44 12.83
C ASN A 91 -11.50 -21.79 11.75
N ASN A 92 -11.10 -20.53 11.91
CA ASN A 92 -10.36 -19.78 10.88
C ASN A 92 -9.08 -19.13 11.42
N GLU A 93 -8.08 -19.05 10.56
CA GLU A 93 -6.86 -18.27 10.79
C GLU A 93 -7.15 -16.80 10.51
N LEU A 94 -7.45 -16.06 11.57
CA LEU A 94 -7.73 -14.63 11.57
C LEU A 94 -6.73 -13.92 12.48
N TYR A 95 -5.94 -13.01 11.89
CA TYR A 95 -4.90 -12.27 12.61
C TYR A 95 -5.18 -10.78 12.56
N PHE A 96 -5.06 -10.11 13.71
CA PHE A 96 -5.19 -8.67 13.84
C PHE A 96 -3.83 -8.07 14.17
N LEU A 97 -3.44 -7.06 13.40
CA LEU A 97 -2.11 -6.47 13.41
C LEU A 97 -2.26 -4.97 13.64
N LYS A 98 -1.93 -4.51 14.85
CA LYS A 98 -1.87 -3.08 15.13
C LYS A 98 -0.58 -2.52 14.58
N VAL A 99 -0.68 -1.55 13.69
CA VAL A 99 0.46 -0.95 12.97
C VAL A 99 0.45 0.56 13.14
N LYS A 100 1.61 1.20 12.96
CA LYS A 100 1.67 2.67 12.91
C LYS A 100 0.91 3.18 11.68
N ASN A 101 0.31 4.37 11.80
CA ASN A 101 -0.25 5.10 10.66
C ASN A 101 0.87 5.68 9.77
N LYS A 102 1.51 4.81 9.00
CA LYS A 102 2.67 5.08 8.15
C LYS A 102 2.43 4.47 6.78
N GLY A 103 2.60 5.26 5.73
CA GLY A 103 2.55 4.81 4.35
C GLY A 103 1.15 4.54 3.79
N TYR A 104 0.10 5.17 4.33
CA TYR A 104 -1.29 4.99 3.86
C TYR A 104 -1.64 3.52 3.58
N ASP A 105 -2.06 3.21 2.36
CA ASP A 105 -2.44 1.89 1.90
C ASP A 105 -1.23 0.99 1.61
N ILE A 106 -0.01 1.52 1.40
CA ILE A 106 1.16 0.68 1.07
C ILE A 106 1.91 0.19 2.30
N GLY A 107 2.06 1.02 3.33
CA GLY A 107 2.80 0.66 4.55
C GLY A 107 2.26 -0.61 5.22
N PRO A 108 0.94 -0.73 5.48
CA PRO A 108 0.32 -1.93 6.03
C PRO A 108 0.49 -3.17 5.14
N LYS A 109 0.53 -3.02 3.80
CA LYS A 109 0.84 -4.14 2.89
C LYS A 109 2.28 -4.62 3.09
N ILE A 110 3.23 -3.68 3.20
CA ILE A 110 4.64 -4.02 3.43
C ILE A 110 4.80 -4.73 4.77
N ILE A 111 4.10 -4.29 5.82
CA ILE A 111 4.09 -4.97 7.13
C ILE A 111 3.58 -6.41 7.00
N LEU A 112 2.43 -6.63 6.35
CA LEU A 112 1.94 -8.00 6.12
C LEU A 112 3.00 -8.85 5.40
N ILE A 113 3.58 -8.33 4.31
CA ILE A 113 4.57 -9.07 3.53
C ILE A 113 5.81 -9.39 4.37
N HIS A 114 6.26 -8.45 5.21
CA HIS A 114 7.35 -8.66 6.16
C HIS A 114 7.04 -9.80 7.14
N ILE A 115 5.82 -9.82 7.69
CA ILE A 115 5.34 -10.89 8.57
C ILE A 115 5.37 -12.25 7.86
N LEU A 116 4.81 -12.32 6.65
CA LEU A 116 4.77 -13.57 5.89
C LEU A 116 6.18 -14.12 5.65
N TYR A 117 7.16 -13.27 5.36
CA TYR A 117 8.55 -13.69 5.19
C TYR A 117 9.22 -14.12 6.50
N ASN A 118 9.09 -13.34 7.58
CA ASN A 118 9.72 -13.65 8.86
C ASN A 118 9.20 -14.96 9.47
N HIS A 119 7.91 -15.25 9.27
CA HIS A 119 7.28 -16.48 9.74
C HIS A 119 7.37 -17.63 8.74
N ASN A 120 8.09 -17.47 7.62
CA ASN A 120 8.22 -18.46 6.55
C ASN A 120 6.86 -18.97 6.02
N ILE A 121 5.86 -18.09 5.99
CA ILE A 121 4.53 -18.40 5.49
C ILE A 121 4.55 -18.43 3.97
N GLN A 122 4.24 -19.60 3.41
CA GLN A 122 4.10 -19.77 1.96
C GLN A 122 2.74 -19.26 1.50
N PHE A 123 2.74 -18.48 0.43
CA PHE A 123 1.53 -18.00 -0.22
C PHE A 123 1.68 -18.08 -1.74
N SER A 124 0.57 -18.27 -2.43
CA SER A 124 0.46 -18.26 -3.89
C SER A 124 -0.01 -16.89 -4.38
N HIS A 125 -0.95 -16.28 -3.66
CA HIS A 125 -1.58 -15.02 -4.00
C HIS A 125 -1.97 -14.27 -2.74
N ILE A 126 -1.99 -12.94 -2.83
CA ILE A 126 -2.52 -12.07 -1.79
C ILE A 126 -3.65 -11.23 -2.39
N LEU A 127 -4.85 -11.31 -1.80
CA LEU A 127 -5.95 -10.39 -2.01
C LEU A 127 -5.77 -9.21 -1.05
N PHE A 128 -5.68 -8.00 -1.56
CA PHE A 128 -5.63 -6.78 -0.78
C PHE A 128 -6.95 -6.01 -0.86
N LEU A 129 -7.53 -5.66 0.29
CA LEU A 129 -8.74 -4.87 0.41
C LEU A 129 -8.55 -3.74 1.43
N HIS A 130 -8.52 -2.51 0.94
CA HIS A 130 -8.33 -1.30 1.76
C HIS A 130 -9.66 -0.62 2.04
N SER A 131 -9.91 -0.31 3.30
CA SER A 131 -11.12 0.37 3.75
C SER A 131 -11.31 1.68 2.98
N LYS A 132 -12.49 1.90 2.40
CA LYS A 132 -12.91 3.19 1.84
C LYS A 132 -14.14 3.68 2.58
N SER A 133 -14.08 4.88 3.15
CA SER A 133 -15.17 5.44 3.95
C SER A 133 -16.44 5.62 3.14
N ASP A 134 -16.32 5.98 1.87
CA ASP A 134 -17.42 6.04 0.93
C ASP A 134 -17.87 4.63 0.51
N ILE A 135 -19.14 4.30 0.82
CA ILE A 135 -19.71 2.98 0.56
C ILE A 135 -19.79 2.65 -0.94
N LEU A 136 -20.06 3.63 -1.80
CA LEU A 136 -20.17 3.41 -3.25
C LEU A 136 -18.78 3.09 -3.82
N LYS A 137 -17.74 3.84 -3.43
CA LYS A 137 -16.35 3.54 -3.78
C LYS A 137 -15.90 2.20 -3.22
N ARG A 138 -16.26 1.87 -1.97
CA ARG A 138 -15.94 0.56 -1.38
C ARG A 138 -16.55 -0.57 -2.20
N ASN A 139 -17.84 -0.48 -2.53
CA ASN A 139 -18.54 -1.48 -3.34
C ASN A 139 -17.94 -1.57 -4.74
N TYR A 140 -17.58 -0.44 -5.35
CA TYR A 140 -16.91 -0.39 -6.65
C TYR A 140 -15.58 -1.17 -6.65
N TYR A 141 -14.78 -1.06 -5.59
CA TYR A 141 -13.52 -1.81 -5.49
C TYR A 141 -13.69 -3.26 -5.03
N PHE A 142 -14.63 -3.55 -4.12
CA PHE A 142 -14.72 -4.87 -3.48
C PHE A 142 -15.56 -5.83 -4.30
N ASN A 143 -16.67 -5.39 -4.89
CA ASN A 143 -17.60 -6.28 -5.58
C ASN A 143 -16.99 -7.05 -6.76
N PRO A 144 -16.11 -6.45 -7.59
CA PRO A 144 -15.43 -7.20 -8.64
C PRO A 144 -14.51 -8.30 -8.12
N LEU A 145 -13.98 -8.16 -6.89
CA LEU A 145 -13.04 -9.10 -6.29
C LEU A 145 -13.74 -10.17 -5.44
N VAL A 146 -14.67 -9.76 -4.59
CA VAL A 146 -15.24 -10.58 -3.50
C VAL A 146 -16.74 -10.37 -3.24
N GLY A 147 -17.46 -9.66 -4.11
CA GLY A 147 -18.85 -9.24 -3.82
C GLY A 147 -19.86 -10.36 -3.56
N ASN A 148 -19.58 -11.58 -3.97
CA ASN A 148 -20.35 -12.77 -3.62
C ASN A 148 -19.53 -14.05 -3.83
N LYS A 149 -20.07 -15.18 -3.35
CA LYS A 149 -19.47 -16.52 -3.45
C LYS A 149 -19.07 -16.91 -4.87
N ASN A 150 -19.93 -16.66 -5.86
CA ASN A 150 -19.63 -16.99 -7.25
C ASN A 150 -18.47 -16.16 -7.80
N LYS A 151 -18.40 -14.86 -7.43
CA LYS A 151 -17.33 -13.98 -7.86
C LYS A 151 -15.97 -14.39 -7.29
N ILE A 152 -15.89 -14.61 -5.97
CA ILE A 152 -14.64 -15.00 -5.32
C ILE A 152 -14.13 -16.34 -5.85
N ILE A 153 -15.01 -17.34 -6.05
CA ILE A 153 -14.66 -18.64 -6.63
C ILE A 153 -14.15 -18.47 -8.07
N LYS A 154 -14.82 -17.66 -8.89
CA LYS A 154 -14.39 -17.39 -10.27
C LYS A 154 -12.98 -16.77 -10.30
N ASN A 155 -12.70 -15.82 -9.42
CA ASN A 155 -11.39 -15.18 -9.34
C ASN A 155 -10.30 -16.15 -8.88
N ILE A 156 -10.60 -17.01 -7.91
CA ILE A 156 -9.70 -18.08 -7.44
C ILE A 156 -9.41 -19.08 -8.57
N GLN A 157 -10.43 -19.55 -9.27
CA GLN A 157 -10.24 -20.46 -10.40
C GLN A 157 -9.42 -19.82 -11.52
N LEU A 158 -9.61 -18.52 -11.78
CA LEU A 158 -8.84 -17.79 -12.79
C LEU A 158 -7.34 -17.77 -12.46
N ILE A 159 -6.97 -17.47 -11.21
CA ILE A 159 -5.56 -17.42 -10.79
C ILE A 159 -4.93 -18.81 -10.66
N GLU A 160 -5.69 -19.81 -10.19
CA GLU A 160 -5.18 -21.18 -10.02
C GLU A 160 -4.99 -21.91 -11.34
N ASN A 161 -5.92 -21.72 -12.28
CA ASN A 161 -5.87 -22.38 -13.58
C ASN A 161 -4.96 -21.66 -14.59
N ASN A 162 -4.62 -20.39 -14.34
CA ASN A 162 -3.79 -19.61 -15.25
C ASN A 162 -2.60 -18.97 -14.54
N LYS A 163 -1.49 -19.70 -14.52
CA LYS A 163 -0.19 -19.25 -13.98
C LYS A 163 0.41 -18.04 -14.68
N LYS A 164 -0.18 -17.57 -15.80
CA LYS A 164 0.23 -16.33 -16.48
C LYS A 164 -0.51 -15.11 -15.93
N VAL A 165 -1.56 -15.26 -15.11
CA VAL A 165 -2.24 -14.11 -14.49
C VAL A 165 -1.43 -13.66 -13.27
N GLY A 166 -0.79 -12.49 -13.40
CA GLY A 166 -0.01 -11.85 -12.33
C GLY A 166 -0.86 -11.02 -11.37
N GLY A 167 -2.02 -10.54 -11.83
CA GLY A 167 -2.95 -9.82 -10.96
C GLY A 167 -4.38 -9.69 -11.49
N ILE A 168 -5.30 -9.42 -10.57
CA ILE A 168 -6.71 -9.09 -10.84
C ILE A 168 -7.00 -7.74 -10.17
N PHE A 169 -7.55 -6.81 -10.93
CA PHE A 169 -7.83 -5.44 -10.50
C PHE A 169 -9.32 -5.14 -10.65
N PRO A 170 -9.95 -4.43 -9.69
CA PRO A 170 -11.35 -4.07 -9.77
C PRO A 170 -11.64 -2.95 -10.76
N ASN A 171 -10.62 -2.16 -11.10
CA ASN A 171 -10.68 -1.05 -12.04
C ASN A 171 -9.32 -0.87 -12.72
N MET A 172 -9.31 -0.19 -13.85
CA MET A 172 -8.08 0.13 -14.57
C MET A 172 -8.19 1.45 -15.32
N PHE A 173 -7.27 2.36 -15.01
CA PHE A 173 -7.07 3.59 -15.74
C PHE A 173 -6.04 3.37 -16.86
N LYS A 174 -6.37 3.84 -18.07
CA LYS A 174 -5.51 3.69 -19.25
C LYS A 174 -4.50 4.82 -19.33
N ALA A 175 -3.21 4.57 -19.53
CA ALA A 175 -2.21 5.66 -19.53
C ALA A 175 -2.37 6.68 -20.67
N ASN A 176 -3.13 6.33 -21.71
CA ASN A 176 -3.41 7.24 -22.81
C ASN A 176 -4.48 8.29 -22.48
N ASP A 177 -5.18 8.13 -21.35
CA ASP A 177 -6.16 9.10 -20.89
C ASP A 177 -5.49 10.39 -20.41
N ILE A 178 -6.09 11.55 -20.71
CA ILE A 178 -5.49 12.87 -20.46
C ILE A 178 -5.38 13.10 -18.95
N ASP A 179 -6.45 12.77 -18.21
CA ASP A 179 -6.50 12.93 -16.76
C ASP A 179 -5.46 12.07 -16.05
N VAL A 180 -5.20 10.87 -16.57
CA VAL A 180 -4.16 9.96 -16.07
C VAL A 180 -2.77 10.56 -16.20
N LYS A 181 -2.48 11.19 -17.36
CA LYS A 181 -1.19 11.85 -17.58
C LYS A 181 -1.00 13.00 -16.60
N GLU A 182 -2.04 13.81 -16.38
CA GLU A 182 -1.97 14.94 -15.44
C GLU A 182 -1.78 14.47 -13.99
N VAL A 183 -2.58 13.51 -13.52
CA VAL A 183 -2.48 12.96 -12.15
C VAL A 183 -1.12 12.30 -11.92
N SER A 184 -0.59 11.59 -12.92
CA SER A 184 0.67 10.85 -12.78
C SER A 184 1.92 11.73 -12.81
N LYS A 185 1.85 12.97 -13.31
CA LYS A 185 3.00 13.89 -13.37
C LYS A 185 3.63 14.11 -12.00
N ASN A 186 2.81 14.16 -10.96
CA ASN A 186 3.25 14.43 -9.60
C ASN A 186 4.11 13.29 -9.04
N ASN A 187 3.92 12.03 -9.45
CA ASN A 187 4.72 10.89 -8.98
C ASN A 187 5.89 10.50 -9.90
N LEU A 188 6.09 11.17 -11.04
CA LEU A 188 7.06 10.74 -12.05
C LEU A 188 8.50 10.61 -11.54
N CYS A 189 8.91 11.42 -10.55
CA CYS A 189 10.27 11.31 -10.02
C CYS A 189 10.49 9.96 -9.30
N TYR A 190 9.53 9.53 -8.48
CA TYR A 190 9.60 8.24 -7.79
C TYR A 190 9.48 7.10 -8.78
N PHE A 191 8.55 7.21 -9.73
CA PHE A 191 8.35 6.19 -10.76
C PHE A 191 9.64 5.94 -11.56
N ASN A 192 10.26 7.00 -12.06
CA ASN A 192 11.46 6.91 -12.87
C ASN A 192 12.64 6.29 -12.11
N GLU A 193 12.80 6.61 -10.82
CA GLU A 193 13.87 6.02 -10.01
C GLU A 193 13.57 4.57 -9.62
N LEU A 194 12.31 4.21 -9.34
CA LEU A 194 11.92 2.82 -9.06
C LEU A 194 12.06 1.94 -10.31
N VAL A 195 11.65 2.42 -11.48
CA VAL A 195 11.87 1.74 -12.76
C VAL A 195 13.34 1.39 -12.96
N LYS A 196 14.25 2.33 -12.67
CA LYS A 196 15.70 2.11 -12.76
C LYS A 196 16.23 1.19 -11.66
N LEU A 197 15.75 1.35 -10.42
CA LEU A 197 16.12 0.51 -9.28
C LEU A 197 15.81 -0.96 -9.55
N TYR A 198 14.64 -1.25 -10.13
CA TYR A 198 14.22 -2.61 -10.48
C TYR A 198 14.70 -3.06 -11.87
N GLY A 199 15.36 -2.19 -12.64
CA GLY A 199 15.83 -2.50 -13.99
C GLY A 199 14.70 -2.86 -14.97
N LEU A 200 13.52 -2.22 -14.83
CA LEU A 200 12.35 -2.56 -15.64
C LEU A 200 12.57 -2.18 -17.11
N LYS A 201 12.14 -3.04 -18.03
CA LYS A 201 12.21 -2.77 -19.48
C LYS A 201 11.24 -1.68 -19.91
N LYS A 202 10.06 -1.63 -19.27
CA LYS A 202 9.02 -0.63 -19.53
C LYS A 202 9.26 0.59 -18.67
N GLN A 203 9.71 1.67 -19.33
CA GLN A 203 10.12 2.92 -18.71
C GLN A 203 9.00 3.96 -18.57
N ASN A 204 7.80 3.67 -19.10
CA ASN A 204 6.63 4.54 -19.03
C ASN A 204 5.54 3.88 -18.19
N ILE A 205 4.65 4.69 -17.60
CA ILE A 205 3.41 4.21 -17.00
C ILE A 205 2.54 3.63 -18.11
N ILE A 206 2.00 2.42 -17.90
CA ILE A 206 1.24 1.69 -18.93
C ILE A 206 -0.26 1.80 -18.70
N ASP A 207 -0.71 1.30 -17.56
CA ASP A 207 -2.07 1.32 -17.04
C ASP A 207 -1.91 1.31 -15.52
N PHE A 208 -2.89 1.81 -14.76
CA PHE A 208 -2.81 1.78 -13.31
C PHE A 208 -4.16 1.49 -12.65
N CYS A 209 -4.11 0.92 -11.45
CA CYS A 209 -5.29 0.66 -10.62
C CYS A 209 -5.33 1.66 -9.48
N GLU A 210 -6.44 2.39 -9.33
CA GLU A 210 -6.68 3.26 -8.17
C GLU A 210 -7.20 2.43 -6.97
N GLY A 211 -6.98 2.93 -5.76
CA GLY A 211 -7.66 2.44 -4.55
C GLY A 211 -6.93 1.28 -3.87
N ASN A 212 -5.83 0.81 -4.46
CA ASN A 212 -4.94 -0.21 -3.92
C ASN A 212 -5.63 -1.52 -3.50
N CYS A 213 -6.77 -1.86 -4.12
CA CYS A 213 -7.47 -3.12 -3.95
C CYS A 213 -7.19 -4.02 -5.16
N MET A 214 -6.72 -5.25 -4.93
CA MET A 214 -6.25 -6.14 -6.01
C MET A 214 -5.94 -7.54 -5.50
N ILE A 215 -5.89 -8.52 -6.40
CA ILE A 215 -5.25 -9.83 -6.13
C ILE A 215 -3.91 -9.84 -6.86
N LEU A 216 -2.82 -10.17 -6.18
CA LEU A 216 -1.48 -10.28 -6.79
C LEU A 216 -0.87 -11.66 -6.57
N HIS A 217 -0.22 -12.18 -7.61
CA HIS A 217 0.53 -13.43 -7.55
C HIS A 217 1.85 -13.25 -6.78
N GLU A 218 2.25 -14.30 -6.04
CA GLU A 218 3.49 -14.34 -5.26
C GLU A 218 4.75 -13.91 -6.03
N LYS A 219 4.83 -14.14 -7.35
CA LYS A 219 5.99 -13.75 -8.16
C LYS A 219 6.13 -12.23 -8.22
N ILE A 220 5.02 -11.52 -8.35
CA ILE A 220 4.99 -10.06 -8.34
C ILE A 220 5.43 -9.55 -6.96
N ILE A 221 4.84 -10.08 -5.89
CA ILE A 221 5.15 -9.71 -4.51
C ILE A 221 6.63 -9.97 -4.19
N ASN A 222 7.15 -11.15 -4.54
CA ASN A 222 8.53 -11.53 -4.30
C ASN A 222 9.52 -10.68 -5.11
N PHE A 223 9.20 -10.34 -6.36
CA PHE A 223 10.06 -9.47 -7.17
C PHE A 223 10.23 -8.09 -6.52
N ILE A 224 9.13 -7.52 -6.03
CA ILE A 224 9.11 -6.19 -5.42
C ILE A 224 9.75 -6.23 -4.02
N PHE A 225 9.19 -7.03 -3.12
CA PHE A 225 9.41 -6.86 -1.68
C PHE A 225 10.44 -7.79 -1.05
N LYS A 226 10.79 -8.91 -1.69
CA LYS A 226 11.74 -9.86 -1.10
C LYS A 226 13.07 -9.17 -0.86
N ASN A 227 13.54 -9.24 0.39
CA ASN A 227 14.73 -8.58 0.92
C ASN A 227 14.72 -7.03 0.81
N LYS A 228 13.56 -6.41 0.64
CA LYS A 228 13.40 -4.95 0.51
C LYS A 228 12.33 -4.36 1.42
N THR A 229 11.59 -5.18 2.19
CA THR A 229 10.48 -4.69 3.04
C THR A 229 10.91 -3.61 4.02
N GLN A 230 12.03 -3.79 4.74
CA GLN A 230 12.56 -2.77 5.67
C GLN A 230 12.89 -1.46 4.95
N VAL A 231 13.66 -1.54 3.87
CA VAL A 231 14.06 -0.38 3.06
C VAL A 231 12.84 0.37 2.49
N LEU A 232 11.85 -0.34 1.95
CA LEU A 232 10.68 0.32 1.36
C LEU A 232 9.73 0.88 2.42
N TYR A 233 9.54 0.18 3.53
CA TYR A 233 8.69 0.65 4.63
C TYR A 233 9.27 1.91 5.28
N ASN A 234 10.59 1.95 5.49
CA ASN A 234 11.22 3.08 6.15
C ASN A 234 11.28 4.35 5.30
N LEU A 235 11.01 4.25 3.99
CA LEU A 235 10.75 5.40 3.12
C LEU A 235 9.33 5.95 3.24
N CYS A 236 8.37 5.17 3.75
CA CYS A 236 6.99 5.61 3.87
C CYS A 236 6.85 6.81 4.82
N ASN A 237 5.86 7.64 4.54
CA ASN A 237 5.52 8.85 5.25
C ASN A 237 4.61 8.57 6.45
N GLU A 238 4.88 9.29 7.53
CA GLU A 238 3.97 9.53 8.65
C GLU A 238 3.38 10.95 8.53
N ILE A 239 2.48 11.33 9.44
CA ILE A 239 1.70 12.59 9.38
C ILE A 239 2.56 13.85 9.20
N ASN A 240 3.75 13.89 9.81
CA ASN A 240 4.66 15.04 9.78
C ASN A 240 5.94 14.75 9.00
N SER A 241 5.92 13.77 8.10
CA SER A 241 7.10 13.43 7.32
C SER A 241 7.46 14.51 6.30
N PHE A 242 8.77 14.68 6.09
CA PHE A 242 9.29 15.38 4.94
C PHE A 242 9.35 14.41 3.75
N ASP A 243 8.58 14.72 2.71
CA ASP A 243 8.64 14.06 1.39
C ASP A 243 9.11 15.11 0.38
N GLU A 244 10.32 14.95 -0.17
CA GLU A 244 10.95 16.00 -0.98
C GLU A 244 10.04 16.41 -2.16
N ASN A 245 9.51 15.42 -2.86
CA ASN A 245 8.73 15.68 -4.06
C ASN A 245 7.41 16.38 -3.72
N TRP A 246 6.70 15.86 -2.72
CA TRP A 246 5.47 16.49 -2.25
C TRP A 246 5.71 17.93 -1.78
N VAL A 247 6.75 18.18 -0.96
CA VAL A 247 7.07 19.53 -0.47
C VAL A 247 7.37 20.47 -1.63
N ARG A 248 8.17 20.03 -2.60
CA ARG A 248 8.50 20.88 -3.76
C ARG A 248 7.29 21.24 -4.59
N ILE A 249 6.41 20.27 -4.86
CA ILE A 249 5.19 20.52 -5.63
C ILE A 249 4.27 21.46 -4.85
N ARG A 250 4.02 21.15 -3.58
CA ARG A 250 3.05 21.87 -2.73
C ARG A 250 3.40 23.33 -2.51
N PHE A 251 4.69 23.62 -2.34
CA PHE A 251 5.21 24.97 -2.07
C PHE A 251 5.88 25.59 -3.30
N ASN A 252 5.70 24.99 -4.47
CA ASN A 252 6.21 25.45 -5.76
C ASN A 252 7.73 25.75 -5.74
N ILE A 253 8.50 24.90 -5.06
CA ILE A 253 9.94 25.08 -4.85
C ILE A 253 10.71 24.61 -6.09
N PRO A 254 11.44 25.50 -6.78
CA PRO A 254 12.21 25.16 -7.97
C PRO A 254 13.25 24.05 -7.74
N LYS A 255 13.50 23.25 -8.78
CA LYS A 255 14.48 22.15 -8.74
C LYS A 255 15.94 22.59 -8.53
N ILE A 256 16.24 23.89 -8.70
CA ILE A 256 17.58 24.45 -8.49
C ILE A 256 18.02 24.43 -7.02
N PHE A 257 17.06 24.44 -6.08
CA PHE A 257 17.36 24.34 -4.65
C PHE A 257 17.81 22.93 -4.30
N LYS A 258 18.91 22.79 -3.56
CA LYS A 258 19.44 21.47 -3.17
C LYS A 258 18.54 20.82 -2.13
N LEU A 259 18.59 19.49 -2.06
CA LEU A 259 17.79 18.69 -1.11
C LEU A 259 18.00 19.17 0.34
N GLN A 260 19.25 19.39 0.72
CA GLN A 260 19.62 19.84 2.07
C GLN A 260 19.00 21.20 2.38
N ASP A 261 19.08 22.17 1.46
CA ASP A 261 18.54 23.52 1.67
C ASP A 261 17.02 23.49 1.84
N VAL A 262 16.32 22.70 1.01
CA VAL A 262 14.86 22.54 1.11
C VAL A 262 14.48 21.92 2.45
N TYR A 263 15.20 20.89 2.89
CA TYR A 263 14.94 20.25 4.17
C TYR A 263 15.27 21.16 5.36
N SER A 264 16.40 21.86 5.34
CA SER A 264 16.77 22.82 6.40
C SER A 264 15.73 23.93 6.53
N ASN A 265 15.23 24.48 5.42
CA ASN A 265 14.15 25.45 5.46
C ASN A 265 12.85 24.84 5.99
N PHE A 266 12.51 23.61 5.60
CA PHE A 266 11.33 22.91 6.10
C PHE A 266 11.32 22.76 7.63
N ILE A 267 12.48 22.47 8.23
CA ILE A 267 12.63 22.30 9.67
C ILE A 267 12.74 23.63 10.42
N ASN A 268 13.53 24.59 9.89
CA ASN A 268 13.86 25.83 10.59
C ASN A 268 12.82 26.93 10.41
N GLU A 269 12.07 26.90 9.31
CA GLU A 269 11.04 27.90 8.98
C GLU A 269 9.65 27.26 8.90
N PRO A 270 9.19 26.51 9.92
CA PRO A 270 7.99 25.69 9.84
C PRO A 270 6.73 26.49 9.51
N ASN A 271 6.70 27.78 9.85
CA ASN A 271 5.60 28.68 9.53
C ASN A 271 5.38 28.83 8.01
N ASN A 272 6.44 28.77 7.20
CA ASN A 272 6.36 28.82 5.75
C ASN A 272 5.82 27.51 5.14
N TYR A 273 5.83 26.44 5.93
CA TYR A 273 5.39 25.10 5.56
C TYR A 273 4.13 24.65 6.31
N LYS A 274 3.48 25.58 7.02
CA LYS A 274 2.18 25.34 7.63
C LYS A 274 1.12 25.19 6.56
N LEU A 275 0.22 24.26 6.79
CA LEU A 275 -0.93 24.07 5.93
C LEU A 275 -2.14 24.79 6.50
N ASN A 276 -2.77 25.68 5.72
CA ASN A 276 -4.08 26.28 5.98
C ASN A 276 -4.24 26.83 7.41
N ASN A 277 -3.28 27.62 7.89
CA ASN A 277 -3.24 28.18 9.25
C ASN A 277 -3.26 27.14 10.39
N THR A 278 -3.00 25.87 10.12
CA THR A 278 -2.85 24.83 11.16
C THR A 278 -1.43 24.81 11.73
N SER A 279 -1.26 24.18 12.89
CA SER A 279 0.05 23.90 13.48
C SER A 279 0.78 22.72 12.82
N GLN A 280 0.15 22.03 11.86
CA GLN A 280 0.71 20.87 11.20
C GLN A 280 1.65 21.29 10.07
N ILE A 281 2.78 20.57 9.99
CA ILE A 281 3.87 20.80 9.03
C ILE A 281 4.12 19.46 8.35
N GLY A 282 4.29 19.48 7.03
CA GLY A 282 4.52 18.27 6.24
C GLY A 282 3.32 17.85 5.43
N ASN A 283 3.32 16.60 5.00
CA ASN A 283 2.45 16.08 3.96
C ASN A 283 0.98 15.85 4.39
N ASN A 284 0.62 16.23 5.63
CA ASN A 284 -0.74 16.34 6.17
C ASN A 284 -1.69 15.26 5.71
N LEU A 285 -1.55 14.03 6.22
CA LEU A 285 -2.43 12.92 5.83
C LEU A 285 -3.89 13.04 6.34
N LYS A 286 -4.35 14.24 6.73
CA LYS A 286 -5.58 14.49 7.47
C LYS A 286 -6.58 15.42 6.76
N ASN A 287 -6.26 16.06 5.62
CA ASN A 287 -7.15 17.02 4.95
C ASN A 287 -7.34 16.73 3.43
N PRO A 288 -8.32 15.90 3.06
CA PRO A 288 -8.52 15.41 1.69
C PRO A 288 -8.61 16.49 0.60
N LYS A 289 -8.98 17.73 0.94
CA LYS A 289 -9.14 18.82 -0.02
C LYS A 289 -7.81 19.45 -0.48
N ASN A 290 -6.72 19.29 0.27
CA ASN A 290 -5.47 20.02 0.04
C ASN A 290 -4.18 19.16 0.14
N ASP A 291 -4.31 17.84 0.27
CA ASP A 291 -3.18 16.97 0.64
C ASP A 291 -2.28 16.56 -0.53
N MET A 292 -2.61 16.92 -1.78
CA MET A 292 -1.87 16.53 -3.00
C MET A 292 -1.22 15.13 -2.91
N PRO A 293 -2.01 14.09 -2.59
CA PRO A 293 -1.45 12.80 -2.18
C PRO A 293 -0.64 12.12 -3.28
N ASP A 294 -0.96 12.40 -4.56
CA ASP A 294 -0.21 12.01 -5.75
C ASP A 294 1.21 12.61 -5.84
N GLY A 295 1.63 13.47 -4.90
CA GLY A 295 3.02 13.92 -4.79
C GLY A 295 3.90 13.02 -3.94
N MET A 296 3.31 12.12 -3.14
CA MET A 296 4.02 11.36 -2.11
C MET A 296 4.52 10.01 -2.60
N PHE A 297 5.55 9.47 -1.94
CA PHE A 297 6.11 8.15 -2.24
C PHE A 297 5.05 7.04 -2.32
N GLU A 298 4.03 7.05 -1.47
CA GLU A 298 3.02 5.98 -1.39
C GLU A 298 2.20 5.82 -2.67
N HIS A 299 1.93 6.90 -3.38
CA HIS A 299 1.01 6.90 -4.52
C HIS A 299 1.65 6.36 -5.80
N VAL A 300 3.00 6.32 -5.85
CA VAL A 300 3.71 5.72 -6.99
C VAL A 300 3.37 4.24 -7.19
N TRP A 301 3.03 3.53 -6.11
CA TRP A 301 2.79 2.10 -6.14
C TRP A 301 1.58 1.74 -7.00
N GLU A 302 0.51 2.52 -6.93
CA GLU A 302 -0.67 2.36 -7.80
C GLU A 302 -0.29 2.35 -9.28
N ARG A 303 0.71 3.18 -9.66
CA ARG A 303 1.19 3.35 -11.03
C ARG A 303 2.20 2.28 -11.47
N MET A 304 2.65 1.41 -10.56
CA MET A 304 3.73 0.46 -10.83
C MET A 304 3.29 -1.00 -10.92
N TRP A 305 2.15 -1.37 -10.33
CA TRP A 305 1.71 -2.79 -10.27
C TRP A 305 1.71 -3.46 -11.64
N VAL A 306 1.17 -2.78 -12.65
CA VAL A 306 1.09 -3.30 -14.02
C VAL A 306 2.49 -3.40 -14.66
N ASN A 307 3.37 -2.42 -14.43
CA ASN A 307 4.75 -2.47 -14.93
C ASN A 307 5.51 -3.70 -14.40
N PHE A 308 5.34 -4.04 -13.13
CA PHE A 308 5.94 -5.25 -12.55
C PHE A 308 5.37 -6.55 -13.14
N ILE A 309 4.06 -6.59 -13.41
CA ILE A 309 3.40 -7.72 -14.06
C ILE A 309 3.98 -7.95 -15.47
N TYR A 310 4.14 -6.87 -16.25
CA TYR A 310 4.73 -6.95 -17.59
C TYR A 310 6.20 -7.38 -17.58
N GLU A 311 7.00 -6.90 -16.63
CA GLU A 311 8.42 -7.29 -16.53
C GLU A 311 8.58 -8.81 -16.38
N LEU A 312 7.65 -9.43 -15.64
CA LEU A 312 7.63 -10.87 -15.40
C LEU A 312 6.93 -11.67 -16.51
N ASN A 313 6.58 -11.03 -17.64
CA ASN A 313 5.84 -11.61 -18.76
C ASN A 313 4.51 -12.27 -18.33
N MET A 314 3.85 -11.66 -17.35
CA MET A 314 2.53 -12.07 -16.87
C MET A 314 1.47 -11.11 -17.43
N GLY A 315 0.23 -11.58 -17.49
CA GLY A 315 -0.96 -10.77 -17.81
C GLY A 315 -1.71 -10.35 -16.56
N TYR A 316 -2.73 -9.51 -16.72
CA TYR A 316 -3.67 -9.17 -15.66
C TYR A 316 -5.09 -9.19 -16.18
N VAL A 317 -6.05 -9.25 -15.25
CA VAL A 317 -7.47 -9.07 -15.54
C VAL A 317 -7.95 -7.81 -14.82
N SER A 318 -8.76 -7.01 -15.50
CA SER A 318 -9.44 -5.85 -14.91
C SER A 318 -10.93 -5.93 -15.19
N TYR A 319 -11.73 -5.36 -14.29
CA TYR A 319 -13.19 -5.27 -14.43
C TYR A 319 -13.66 -3.90 -14.89
#